data_AF-A0A519C1J7-F1
#
_entry.id   AF-A0A519C1J7-F1
#
_cell.length_a   1.000
_cell.length_b   1.000
_cell.length_c   1.000
_cell.angle_alpha   90.00
_cell.angle_beta   90.00
_cell.angle_gamma   90.00
#
_symmetry.space_group_name_H-M   'P 1'
#
loop_
_entity.id
_entity.type
_entity.pdbx_description
1 polymer ?
#
loop_
_entity_poly.entity_id
_entity_poly.type
_entity_poly.pdbx_seq_one_letter_code
_entity_poly.pdbx_strand_id
1 'polypeptide(L)'
;YGRKEAKSIWAREGRHSRQLNVERALIWAHCQLGRVSPEDYEIVASIANPDVVTADRVDEIEAETRHDIMALTKAMAEAAGEAGWCIHLGATSNDIVDTAVALQIRDSIVLQQETLKQLIVKEIQ
;
A
#
# COMPACT_ATOMS: atom_id res chain seq x y z
N TYR A 1 -7.89 5.20 -23.66
CA TYR A 1 -6.77 6.17 -23.61
C TYR A 1 -5.94 5.97 -22.34
N GLY A 2 -4.84 6.73 -22.15
CA GLY A 2 -3.98 6.67 -20.96
C GLY A 2 -2.72 5.82 -21.13
N ARG A 3 -1.57 6.38 -20.71
CA ARG A 3 -0.25 5.72 -20.73
C ARG A 3 -0.17 4.57 -19.71
N LYS A 4 0.74 3.62 -19.96
CA LYS A 4 0.90 2.41 -19.14
C LYS A 4 1.21 2.75 -17.68
N GLU A 5 2.06 3.75 -17.46
CA GLU A 5 2.52 4.23 -16.15
C GLU A 5 1.36 4.83 -15.33
N ALA A 6 0.51 5.64 -15.98
CA ALA A 6 -0.68 6.18 -15.34
C ALA A 6 -1.65 5.06 -14.95
N LYS A 7 -1.86 4.08 -15.84
CA LYS A 7 -2.73 2.94 -15.58
C LYS A 7 -2.20 2.08 -14.43
N SER A 8 -0.90 1.83 -14.34
CA SER A 8 -0.32 1.03 -13.26
C SER A 8 -0.47 1.66 -11.88
N ILE A 9 -0.51 3.00 -11.78
CA ILE A 9 -0.77 3.67 -10.50
C ILE A 9 -2.18 3.32 -9.99
N TRP A 10 -3.18 3.36 -10.86
CA TRP A 10 -4.60 3.19 -10.53
C TRP A 10 -5.14 1.77 -10.66
N ALA A 11 -4.31 0.84 -11.17
CA ALA A 11 -4.61 -0.58 -11.26
C ALA A 11 -4.78 -1.21 -9.87
N ARG A 12 -5.37 -2.40 -9.83
CA ARG A 12 -5.59 -3.19 -8.61
C ARG A 12 -4.28 -3.40 -7.85
N GLU A 13 -3.22 -3.79 -8.55
CA GLU A 13 -1.89 -4.04 -8.00
C GLU A 13 -1.23 -2.75 -7.50
N GLY A 14 -1.49 -1.63 -8.19
CA GLY A 14 -1.03 -0.30 -7.78
C GLY A 14 -1.68 0.17 -6.48
N ARG A 15 -2.98 -0.07 -6.31
CA ARG A 15 -3.69 0.20 -5.05
C ARG A 15 -3.17 -0.69 -3.93
N HIS A 16 -3.15 -1.99 -4.16
CA HIS A 16 -2.71 -3.00 -3.20
C HIS A 16 -1.31 -2.72 -2.65
N SER A 17 -0.34 -2.47 -3.53
CA SER A 17 1.03 -2.11 -3.14
C SER A 17 1.09 -0.86 -2.24
N ARG A 18 0.23 0.15 -2.48
CA ARG A 18 0.19 1.35 -1.64
C ARG A 18 -0.46 1.08 -0.29
N GLN A 19 -1.52 0.27 -0.23
CA GLN A 19 -2.14 -0.12 1.04
C GLN A 19 -1.14 -0.89 1.93
N LEU A 20 -0.38 -1.83 1.37
CA LEU A 20 0.71 -2.52 2.09
C LEU A 20 1.78 -1.55 2.61
N ASN A 21 2.15 -0.54 1.80
CA ASN A 21 3.10 0.48 2.22
C ASN A 21 2.58 1.33 3.39
N VAL A 22 1.28 1.66 3.39
CA VAL A 22 0.66 2.43 4.48
C VAL A 22 0.62 1.61 5.77
N GLU A 23 0.18 0.35 5.72
CA GLU A 23 0.19 -0.56 6.87
C GLU A 23 1.61 -0.74 7.44
N ARG A 24 2.60 -1.00 6.59
CA ARG A 24 4.01 -1.11 7.02
C ARG A 24 4.50 0.18 7.67
N ALA A 25 4.14 1.35 7.13
CA ALA A 25 4.54 2.64 7.69
C ALA A 25 3.87 2.93 9.05
N LEU A 26 2.62 2.52 9.23
CA LEU A 26 1.91 2.60 10.50
C LEU A 26 2.61 1.75 11.57
N ILE A 27 2.96 0.52 11.25
CA ILE A 27 3.61 -0.42 12.19
C ILE A 27 5.04 0.04 12.49
N TRP A 28 5.75 0.56 11.48
CA TRP A 28 7.03 1.23 11.68
C TRP A 28 6.91 2.36 12.71
N ALA A 29 5.88 3.21 12.60
CA ALA A 29 5.66 4.30 13.54
C ALA A 29 5.38 3.79 14.96
N HIS A 30 4.60 2.72 15.13
CA HIS A 30 4.42 2.08 16.44
C HIS A 30 5.72 1.50 17.00
N CYS A 31 6.60 0.95 16.16
CA CYS A 31 7.94 0.52 16.55
C CYS A 31 8.81 1.70 17.02
N GLN A 32 8.78 2.84 16.31
CA GLN A 32 9.48 4.06 16.75
C GLN A 32 8.97 4.59 18.09
N LEU A 33 7.72 4.31 18.43
CA LEU A 33 7.10 4.67 19.72
C LEU A 33 7.31 3.61 20.82
N GLY A 34 8.04 2.53 20.53
CA GLY A 34 8.28 1.43 21.48
C GLY A 34 7.07 0.56 21.78
N ARG A 35 6.02 0.62 20.95
CA ARG A 35 4.79 -0.19 21.11
C ARG A 35 4.89 -1.55 20.42
N VAL A 36 5.66 -1.62 19.34
CA VAL A 36 5.96 -2.85 18.58
C VAL A 36 7.46 -3.09 18.69
N SER A 37 7.87 -4.34 18.85
CA SER A 37 9.30 -4.68 18.92
C SER A 37 9.98 -4.48 17.57
N PRO A 38 11.29 -4.18 17.52
CA PRO A 38 12.05 -4.19 16.27
C PRO A 38 11.93 -5.52 15.53
N GLU A 39 11.93 -6.65 16.25
CA GLU A 39 11.83 -7.99 15.70
C GLU A 39 10.48 -8.22 14.98
N ASP A 40 9.37 -7.84 15.61
CA ASP A 40 8.04 -7.92 14.99
C ASP A 40 7.95 -7.01 13.75
N TYR A 41 8.51 -5.81 13.83
CA TYR A 41 8.54 -4.89 12.70
C TYR A 41 9.32 -5.45 11.51
N GLU A 42 10.48 -6.08 11.73
CA GLU A 42 11.28 -6.67 10.65
C GLU A 42 10.51 -7.79 9.93
N ILE A 43 9.74 -8.60 10.66
CA ILE A 43 8.85 -9.61 10.06
C ILE A 43 7.81 -8.93 9.16
N VAL A 44 7.10 -7.93 9.69
CA VAL A 44 6.10 -7.17 8.92
C VAL A 44 6.73 -6.50 7.70
N ALA A 45 7.90 -5.90 7.84
CA ALA A 45 8.60 -5.23 6.75
C ALA A 45 8.98 -6.21 5.63
N SER A 46 9.38 -7.44 5.98
CA SER A 46 9.72 -8.47 5.00
C SER A 46 8.51 -8.99 4.21
N ILE A 47 7.32 -9.02 4.82
CA ILE A 47 6.09 -9.53 4.18
C ILE A 47 5.26 -8.46 3.48
N ALA A 48 5.43 -7.18 3.81
CA ALA A 48 4.60 -6.09 3.30
C ALA A 48 4.98 -5.65 1.87
N ASN A 49 4.94 -6.60 0.95
CA ASN A 49 5.16 -6.41 -0.48
C ASN A 49 4.18 -7.29 -1.30
N PRO A 50 3.88 -6.93 -2.56
CA PRO A 50 2.91 -7.65 -3.38
C PRO A 50 3.29 -9.08 -3.77
N ASP A 51 4.57 -9.47 -3.64
CA ASP A 51 5.04 -10.81 -3.98
C ASP A 51 4.74 -11.82 -2.85
N VAL A 52 4.69 -11.34 -1.60
CA VAL A 52 4.38 -12.15 -0.41
C VAL A 52 2.90 -12.06 -0.04
N VAL A 53 2.39 -10.84 0.15
CA VAL A 53 0.96 -10.61 0.38
C VAL A 53 0.36 -10.23 -0.97
N THR A 54 -0.22 -11.18 -1.67
CA THR A 54 -0.71 -10.97 -3.04
C THR A 54 -2.12 -10.35 -3.05
N ALA A 55 -2.43 -9.59 -4.10
CA ALA A 55 -3.80 -9.07 -4.27
C ALA A 55 -4.82 -10.20 -4.42
N ASP A 56 -4.45 -11.31 -5.06
CA ASP A 56 -5.33 -12.46 -5.24
C ASP A 56 -5.70 -13.11 -3.91
N ARG A 57 -4.76 -13.22 -2.97
CA ARG A 57 -5.05 -13.72 -1.63
C ARG A 57 -6.00 -12.80 -0.87
N VAL A 58 -5.86 -11.48 -1.05
CA VAL A 58 -6.77 -10.50 -0.45
C VAL A 58 -8.19 -10.66 -1.03
N ASP A 59 -8.35 -10.78 -2.35
CA ASP A 59 -9.66 -10.96 -2.99
C ASP A 59 -10.35 -12.26 -2.52
N GLU A 60 -9.59 -13.35 -2.34
CA GLU A 60 -10.12 -14.61 -1.78
C GLU A 60 -10.72 -14.41 -0.38
N ILE A 61 -9.99 -13.72 0.51
CA ILE A 61 -10.47 -13.43 1.87
C ILE A 61 -11.61 -12.40 1.84
N GLU A 62 -11.60 -11.46 0.90
CA GLU A 62 -12.67 -10.48 0.71
C GLU A 62 -13.97 -11.18 0.31
N ALA A 63 -13.93 -12.22 -0.53
CA ALA A 63 -15.12 -12.97 -0.90
C ALA A 63 -15.85 -13.58 0.31
N GLU A 64 -15.11 -13.91 1.37
CA GLU A 64 -15.66 -14.42 2.63
C GLU A 64 -16.07 -13.30 3.59
N THR A 65 -15.22 -12.29 3.75
CA THR A 65 -15.39 -11.22 4.75
C THR A 65 -16.29 -10.08 4.29
N ARG A 66 -16.43 -9.89 2.98
CA ARG A 66 -17.12 -8.77 2.32
C ARG A 66 -16.62 -7.39 2.80
N HIS A 67 -15.34 -7.31 3.15
CA HIS A 67 -14.72 -6.08 3.64
C HIS A 67 -13.23 -6.06 3.22
N ASP A 68 -12.90 -5.19 2.28
CA ASP A 68 -11.59 -5.07 1.61
C ASP A 68 -10.40 -4.92 2.58
N ILE A 69 -10.44 -3.94 3.51
CA ILE A 69 -9.34 -3.70 4.44
C ILE A 69 -9.23 -4.81 5.48
N MET A 70 -10.34 -5.38 5.94
CA MET A 70 -10.31 -6.57 6.79
C MET A 70 -9.65 -7.75 6.07
N ALA A 71 -9.87 -7.90 4.77
CA ALA A 71 -9.24 -8.95 3.98
C ALA A 71 -7.73 -8.71 3.83
N LEU A 72 -7.31 -7.47 3.58
CA LEU A 72 -5.90 -7.09 3.52
C LEU A 72 -5.18 -7.39 4.86
N THR A 73 -5.77 -6.95 5.97
CA THR A 73 -5.15 -7.12 7.30
C THR A 73 -5.05 -8.59 7.70
N LYS A 74 -6.06 -9.40 7.35
CA LYS A 74 -5.99 -10.86 7.50
C LYS A 74 -4.90 -11.48 6.65
N ALA A 75 -4.78 -11.11 5.38
CA ALA A 75 -3.72 -11.63 4.50
C ALA A 75 -2.32 -11.27 5.04
N MET A 76 -2.14 -10.05 5.54
CA MET A 76 -0.89 -9.63 6.18
C MET A 76 -0.63 -10.40 7.47
N ALA A 77 -1.64 -10.60 8.31
CA ALA A 77 -1.50 -11.35 9.56
C ALA A 77 -1.20 -12.84 9.31
N GLU A 78 -1.82 -13.46 8.29
CA GLU A 78 -1.50 -14.82 7.84
C GLU A 78 -0.03 -14.95 7.46
N ALA A 79 0.52 -13.98 6.72
CA ALA A 79 1.91 -13.96 6.31
C ALA A 79 2.89 -13.64 7.46
N ALA A 80 2.48 -12.80 8.42
CA ALA A 80 3.32 -12.35 9.53
C ALA A 80 3.39 -13.35 10.71
N GLY A 81 2.51 -14.35 10.77
CA GLY A 81 2.49 -15.33 11.86
C GLY A 81 2.26 -14.66 13.22
N GLU A 82 3.13 -14.94 14.19
CA GLU A 82 3.01 -14.37 15.54
C GLU A 82 3.06 -12.84 15.55
N ALA A 83 3.83 -12.21 14.66
CA ALA A 83 3.89 -10.75 14.53
C ALA A 83 2.60 -10.12 13.97
N GLY A 84 1.64 -10.94 13.52
CA GLY A 84 0.36 -10.49 12.97
C GLY A 84 -0.48 -9.65 13.94
N TRP A 85 -0.20 -9.71 15.25
CA TRP A 85 -0.92 -8.96 16.28
C TRP A 85 -0.84 -7.44 16.10
N CYS A 86 0.22 -6.93 15.46
CA CYS A 86 0.44 -5.49 15.29
C CYS A 86 -0.14 -4.93 13.98
N ILE A 87 -0.64 -5.78 13.08
CA ILE A 87 -1.27 -5.36 11.83
C ILE A 87 -2.51 -4.51 12.14
N HIS A 88 -2.66 -3.36 11.48
CA HIS A 88 -3.78 -2.44 11.64
C HIS A 88 -3.97 -1.85 13.06
N LEU A 89 -2.94 -1.90 13.91
CA LEU A 89 -3.04 -1.51 15.30
C LEU A 89 -3.49 -0.04 15.46
N GLY A 90 -4.72 0.15 15.95
CA GLY A 90 -5.28 1.46 16.25
C GLY A 90 -5.71 2.29 15.03
N ALA A 91 -5.73 1.71 13.84
CA ALA A 91 -6.21 2.35 12.62
C ALA A 91 -7.67 1.99 12.33
N THR A 92 -8.27 2.78 11.44
CA THR A 92 -9.53 2.49 10.76
C THR A 92 -9.25 2.22 9.29
N SER A 93 -10.23 1.65 8.58
CA SER A 93 -10.14 1.39 7.14
C SER A 93 -9.76 2.64 6.33
N ASN A 94 -10.28 3.80 6.71
CA ASN A 94 -10.02 5.07 6.01
C ASN A 94 -8.57 5.53 6.15
N ASP A 95 -7.90 5.26 7.28
CA ASP A 95 -6.48 5.60 7.45
C ASP A 95 -5.63 4.91 6.37
N ILE A 96 -6.02 3.70 5.97
CA ILE A 96 -5.35 2.93 4.92
C ILE A 96 -5.80 3.37 3.53
N VAL A 97 -7.11 3.41 3.27
CA VAL A 97 -7.68 3.70 1.94
C VAL A 97 -7.34 5.12 1.50
N ASP A 98 -7.63 6.12 2.33
CA ASP A 98 -7.50 7.53 1.93
C ASP A 98 -6.02 7.89 1.75
N THR A 99 -5.13 7.36 2.60
CA THR A 99 -3.68 7.55 2.46
C THR A 99 -3.16 6.85 1.20
N ALA A 100 -3.60 5.63 0.90
CA ALA A 100 -3.19 4.93 -0.33
C ALA A 100 -3.65 5.69 -1.59
N VAL A 101 -4.87 6.23 -1.60
CA VAL A 101 -5.38 7.08 -2.68
C VAL A 101 -4.58 8.37 -2.80
N ALA A 102 -4.24 9.02 -1.68
CA ALA A 102 -3.38 10.21 -1.69
C ALA A 102 -2.01 9.93 -2.32
N LEU A 103 -1.42 8.75 -2.06
CA LEU A 103 -0.19 8.31 -2.71
C LEU A 103 -0.39 8.11 -4.23
N GLN A 104 -1.51 7.55 -4.68
CA GLN A 104 -1.82 7.42 -6.11
C GLN A 104 -1.94 8.80 -6.80
N ILE A 105 -2.60 9.76 -6.14
CA ILE A 105 -2.74 11.13 -6.63
C ILE A 105 -1.38 11.79 -6.74
N ARG A 106 -0.55 11.70 -5.68
CA ARG A 106 0.81 12.23 -5.68
C ARG A 106 1.63 11.69 -6.85
N ASP A 107 1.63 10.38 -7.05
CA ASP A 107 2.42 9.74 -8.11
C ASP A 107 1.88 10.11 -9.50
N SER A 108 0.56 10.32 -9.61
CA SER A 108 -0.05 10.85 -10.84
C SER A 108 0.41 12.27 -11.13
N ILE A 109 0.47 13.15 -10.13
CA ILE A 109 0.95 14.54 -10.27
C ILE A 109 2.40 14.54 -10.73
N VAL A 110 3.26 13.72 -10.13
CA VAL A 110 4.67 13.58 -10.54
C VAL A 110 4.77 13.18 -12.02
N LEU A 111 3.98 12.19 -12.46
CA LEU A 111 3.95 11.79 -13.86
C LEU A 111 3.49 12.92 -14.81
N GLN A 112 2.51 13.73 -14.40
CA GLN A 112 2.07 14.87 -15.21
C GLN A 112 3.11 15.98 -15.27
N GLN A 113 3.78 16.28 -14.16
CA GLN A 113 4.85 17.28 -14.11
C GLN A 113 5.98 16.93 -15.08
N GLU A 114 6.43 15.67 -15.11
CA GLU A 114 7.47 15.23 -16.04
C GLU A 114 7.03 15.34 -17.50
N THR A 115 5.76 15.08 -17.77
CA THR A 115 5.19 15.20 -19.12
C THR A 115 5.14 16.65 -19.58
N LEU A 116 4.71 17.55 -18.69
CA LEU A 116 4.67 18.98 -18.96
C LEU A 116 6.07 19.54 -19.24
N LYS A 117 7.07 19.16 -18.45
CA LYS A 117 8.47 19.54 -18.69
C LYS A 117 8.94 19.13 -20.08
N GLN A 118 8.65 17.89 -20.49
CA GLN A 118 9.03 17.38 -21.81
C GLN A 118 8.35 18.13 -22.96
N LEU A 119 7.09 18.55 -22.78
CA LEU A 119 6.37 19.34 -23.78
C LEU A 119 6.95 20.75 -23.92
N ILE A 120 7.16 21.44 -22.79
CA ILE A 120 7.73 22.80 -22.79
C ILE A 120 9.12 22.82 -23.44
N VAL A 121 9.98 21.84 -23.14
CA VAL A 121 11.33 21.78 -23.73
C VAL A 121 11.29 21.56 -25.25
N LYS A 122 10.33 20.79 -25.76
CA LYS A 122 10.16 20.54 -27.19
C LYS A 122 9.66 21.75 -27.98
N GLU A 123 8.98 22.70 -27.34
CA GLU A 123 8.50 23.93 -28.01
C GLU A 123 9.58 25.02 -28.12
N ILE A 124 10.72 24.86 -27.44
CA ILE A 124 11.83 25.83 -27.43
C ILE A 124 12.94 25.43 -28.44
N GLN A 125 12.85 24.25 -29.05
CA GLN A 125 13.77 23.76 -30.10
C GLN A 125 13.12 23.84 -31.48
#